data_AF-C0QAC8-F1
#
_entry.id   AF-C0QAC8-F1
#
_cell.length_a   1.000
_cell.length_b   1.000
_cell.length_c   1.000
_cell.angle_alpha   90.00
_cell.angle_beta   90.00
_cell.angle_gamma   90.00
#
_symmetry.space_group_name_H-M   'P 1'
#
loop_
_entity.id
_entity.type
_entity.pdbx_description
1 polymer ?
#
loop_
_entity_poly.entity_id
_entity_poly.type
_entity_poly.pdbx_seq_one_letter_code
_entity_poly.pdbx_strand_id
1 'polypeptide(L)'
;MAKFKYFKKLTSDINGNITLSATQFRLLALIDENKEIGLIARESGMDLPDFKNQLMKLYGMGLITPVVKKKIQRYSPELLKELTSILTYYVGPVANIIMADILSGMNITDKKILVNDIEELLSKISDEISDPGHRIEFNERVNDLLSRTR
;
A
#
# COMPACT_ATOMS: atom_id res chain seq x y z
N MET A 1 -3.20 -5.32 -24.21
CA MET A 1 -3.98 -4.74 -23.10
C MET A 1 -3.14 -4.76 -21.84
N ALA A 2 -3.02 -3.64 -21.14
CA ALA A 2 -2.37 -3.62 -19.83
C ALA A 2 -3.04 -4.66 -18.91
N LYS A 3 -2.24 -5.46 -18.19
CA LYS A 3 -2.71 -6.57 -17.36
C LYS A 3 -3.23 -6.01 -16.03
N PHE A 4 -4.39 -5.36 -16.07
CA PHE A 4 -5.03 -4.81 -14.87
C PHE A 4 -5.43 -5.95 -13.93
N LYS A 5 -5.04 -5.83 -12.66
CA LYS A 5 -5.27 -6.85 -11.64
C LYS A 5 -6.55 -6.64 -10.84
N TYR A 6 -7.04 -5.41 -10.78
CA TYR A 6 -8.17 -5.00 -9.95
C TYR A 6 -9.17 -4.23 -10.80
N PHE A 7 -10.46 -4.36 -10.49
CA PHE A 7 -11.55 -3.66 -11.13
C PHE A 7 -12.50 -3.14 -10.06
N LYS A 8 -13.14 -2.00 -10.30
CA LYS A 8 -14.21 -1.47 -9.46
C LYS A 8 -15.48 -1.28 -10.27
N LYS A 9 -16.61 -1.28 -9.59
CA LYS A 9 -17.91 -0.92 -10.16
C LYS A 9 -17.94 0.59 -10.40
N LEU A 10 -18.57 1.01 -11.49
CA LEU A 10 -18.89 2.41 -11.73
C LEU A 10 -20.30 2.69 -11.19
N THR A 11 -20.43 3.72 -10.35
CA THR A 11 -21.71 4.17 -9.77
C THR A 11 -22.32 5.33 -10.54
N SER A 12 -21.83 5.61 -11.74
CA SER A 12 -22.34 6.72 -12.55
C SER A 12 -23.85 6.55 -12.78
N ASP A 13 -24.58 7.68 -12.86
CA ASP A 13 -25.98 7.71 -13.25
C ASP A 13 -26.14 7.08 -14.63
N ILE A 14 -26.40 5.77 -14.63
CA ILE A 14 -26.71 5.02 -15.84
C ILE A 14 -28.08 5.54 -16.29
N ASN A 15 -28.07 6.56 -17.16
CA ASN A 15 -29.26 7.06 -17.81
C ASN A 15 -29.72 6.04 -18.87
N GLY A 16 -30.42 5.00 -18.43
CA GLY A 16 -31.02 3.98 -19.28
C GLY A 16 -31.25 2.64 -18.58
N ASN A 17 -32.11 1.80 -19.17
CA ASN A 17 -32.29 0.42 -18.71
C ASN A 17 -31.13 -0.44 -19.23
N ILE A 18 -30.25 -0.89 -18.33
CA ILE A 18 -29.25 -1.92 -18.66
C ILE A 18 -29.85 -3.29 -18.40
N THR A 19 -29.83 -4.16 -19.42
CA THR A 19 -30.20 -5.57 -19.28
C THR A 19 -28.96 -6.40 -19.04
N LEU A 20 -28.93 -7.10 -17.90
CA LEU A 20 -27.86 -8.03 -17.55
C LEU A 20 -28.39 -9.46 -17.56
N SER A 21 -27.59 -10.39 -18.10
CA SER A 21 -27.84 -11.81 -17.88
C SER A 21 -27.58 -12.18 -16.41
N ALA A 22 -28.16 -13.29 -15.95
CA ALA A 22 -27.91 -13.79 -14.59
C ALA A 22 -26.40 -13.98 -14.30
N THR A 23 -25.64 -14.42 -15.30
CA THR A 23 -24.19 -14.60 -15.24
C THR A 23 -23.46 -13.27 -15.08
N GLN A 24 -23.85 -12.25 -15.83
CA GLN A 24 -23.26 -10.90 -15.74
C GLN A 24 -23.57 -10.24 -14.40
N PHE A 25 -24.80 -10.39 -13.91
CA PHE A 25 -25.20 -9.88 -12.61
C PHE A 25 -24.39 -10.51 -11.47
N ARG A 26 -24.21 -11.84 -11.47
CA ARG A 26 -23.37 -12.54 -10.49
C ARG A 26 -21.91 -12.06 -10.55
N LEU A 27 -21.35 -11.94 -11.74
CA LEU A 27 -19.98 -11.46 -11.91
C LEU A 27 -19.83 -10.02 -11.39
N LEU A 28 -20.76 -9.13 -11.73
CA LEU A 28 -20.77 -7.75 -11.26
C LEU A 28 -20.88 -7.66 -9.72
N ALA A 29 -21.66 -8.54 -9.11
CA ALA A 29 -21.79 -8.63 -7.66
C ALA A 29 -20.45 -9.02 -6.98
N LEU A 30 -19.70 -9.95 -7.58
CA LEU A 30 -18.40 -10.42 -7.08
C LEU A 30 -17.26 -9.40 -7.24
N ILE A 31 -17.38 -8.46 -8.18
CA ILE A 31 -16.33 -7.47 -8.42
C ILE A 31 -16.20 -6.54 -7.21
N ASP A 32 -14.98 -6.44 -6.70
CA ASP A 32 -14.60 -5.59 -5.59
C ASP A 32 -13.19 -5.06 -5.86
N GLU A 33 -12.96 -3.77 -5.57
CA GLU A 33 -11.70 -3.12 -5.89
C GLU A 33 -10.51 -3.64 -5.06
N ASN A 34 -10.79 -4.40 -4.00
CA ASN A 34 -9.80 -5.06 -3.16
C ASN A 34 -9.53 -6.51 -3.53
N LYS A 35 -10.35 -7.10 -4.42
CA LYS A 35 -10.15 -8.47 -4.91
C LYS A 35 -9.38 -8.48 -6.21
N GLU A 36 -8.39 -9.37 -6.29
CA GLU A 36 -7.69 -9.63 -7.55
C GLU A 36 -8.60 -10.37 -8.53
N ILE A 37 -8.47 -10.04 -9.82
CA ILE A 37 -9.27 -10.64 -10.88
C ILE A 37 -9.14 -12.16 -10.96
N GLY A 38 -7.98 -12.71 -10.58
CA GLY A 38 -7.78 -14.16 -10.49
C GLY A 38 -8.58 -14.82 -9.36
N LEU A 39 -8.78 -14.12 -8.23
CA LEU A 39 -9.65 -14.59 -7.17
C LEU A 39 -11.12 -14.55 -7.61
N ILE A 40 -11.54 -13.43 -8.22
CA ILE A 40 -12.90 -13.27 -8.76
C ILE A 40 -13.21 -14.34 -9.80
N ALA A 41 -12.26 -14.67 -10.69
CA ALA A 41 -12.42 -15.74 -11.67
C ALA A 41 -12.70 -17.10 -11.00
N ARG A 42 -11.97 -17.44 -9.94
CA ARG A 42 -12.20 -18.68 -9.18
C ARG A 42 -13.55 -18.68 -8.46
N GLU A 43 -13.89 -17.58 -7.80
CA GLU A 43 -15.17 -17.43 -7.07
C GLU A 43 -16.38 -17.45 -8.01
N SER A 44 -16.20 -17.01 -9.26
CA SER A 44 -17.27 -16.99 -10.26
C SER A 44 -17.70 -18.39 -10.72
N GLY A 45 -16.83 -19.40 -10.53
CA GLY A 45 -17.04 -20.76 -11.04
C GLY A 45 -17.07 -20.88 -12.57
N MET A 46 -16.74 -19.81 -13.29
CA MET A 46 -16.67 -19.79 -14.75
C MET A 46 -15.34 -20.34 -15.25
N ASP A 47 -15.33 -20.92 -16.44
CA ASP A 47 -14.07 -21.16 -17.14
C ASP A 47 -13.41 -19.83 -17.55
N LEU A 48 -12.10 -19.88 -17.79
CA LEU A 48 -11.31 -18.67 -18.05
C LEU A 48 -11.70 -17.93 -19.34
N PRO A 49 -11.95 -18.60 -20.48
CA PRO A 49 -12.50 -17.96 -21.67
C PRO A 49 -13.83 -17.22 -21.42
N ASP A 50 -14.81 -17.88 -20.80
CA ASP A 50 -16.13 -17.30 -20.54
C ASP A 50 -16.05 -16.15 -19.54
N PHE A 51 -15.26 -16.32 -18.48
CA PHE A 51 -14.99 -15.26 -17.53
C PHE A 51 -14.47 -14.00 -18.21
N LYS A 52 -13.45 -14.13 -19.08
CA LYS A 52 -12.88 -13.00 -19.84
C LYS A 52 -13.93 -12.35 -20.73
N ASN A 53 -14.73 -13.14 -21.42
CA ASN A 53 -15.79 -12.64 -22.30
C ASN A 53 -16.84 -11.84 -21.52
N GLN A 54 -17.28 -12.33 -20.35
CA GLN A 54 -18.26 -11.61 -19.52
C GLN A 54 -17.66 -10.35 -18.89
N LEU A 55 -16.42 -10.42 -18.42
CA LEU A 55 -15.70 -9.26 -17.86
C LEU A 55 -15.56 -8.14 -18.91
N MET A 56 -15.21 -8.51 -20.15
CA MET A 56 -15.10 -7.56 -21.27
C MET A 56 -16.44 -6.91 -21.62
N LYS A 57 -17.55 -7.65 -21.54
CA LYS A 57 -18.90 -7.09 -21.73
C LYS A 57 -19.23 -6.08 -20.63
N LEU A 58 -19.00 -6.42 -19.36
CA LEU A 58 -19.22 -5.49 -18.24
C LEU A 58 -18.37 -4.21 -18.37
N TYR A 59 -17.12 -4.36 -18.81
CA TYR A 59 -16.23 -3.22 -19.08
C TYR A 59 -16.75 -2.38 -20.25
N GLY A 60 -17.14 -3.00 -21.36
CA GLY A 60 -17.70 -2.31 -22.53
C GLY A 60 -19.03 -1.60 -22.26
N MET A 61 -19.83 -2.10 -21.31
CA MET A 61 -21.05 -1.46 -20.82
C MET A 61 -20.78 -0.28 -19.87
N GLY A 62 -19.51 -0.02 -19.50
CA GLY A 62 -19.16 1.01 -18.53
C GLY A 62 -19.61 0.69 -17.10
N LEU A 63 -19.85 -0.58 -16.78
CA LEU A 63 -20.26 -1.01 -15.44
C LEU A 63 -19.06 -1.23 -14.51
N ILE A 64 -17.89 -1.46 -15.08
CA ILE A 64 -16.65 -1.64 -14.35
C ILE A 64 -15.51 -0.90 -15.01
N THR A 65 -14.51 -0.51 -14.23
CA THR A 65 -13.28 0.11 -14.70
C THR A 65 -12.07 -0.54 -14.03
N PRO A 66 -10.93 -0.70 -14.73
CA PRO A 66 -9.71 -1.13 -14.08
C PRO A 66 -9.29 -0.13 -13.00
N VAL A 67 -8.73 -0.67 -11.92
CA VAL A 67 -8.12 0.09 -10.83
C VAL A 67 -6.62 -0.16 -10.87
N VAL A 68 -5.86 0.91 -11.05
CA VAL A 68 -4.42 0.88 -10.83
C VAL A 68 -4.19 1.17 -9.35
N LYS A 69 -4.03 0.12 -8.55
CA LYS A 69 -3.50 0.30 -7.20
C LYS A 69 -2.07 0.80 -7.34
N LYS A 70 -1.77 2.01 -6.82
CA LYS A 70 -0.40 2.50 -6.71
C LYS A 70 0.39 1.43 -5.96
N LYS A 71 1.51 0.96 -6.53
CA LYS A 71 2.43 0.09 -5.79
C LYS A 71 2.93 0.91 -4.61
N ILE A 72 2.41 0.62 -3.43
CA ILE A 72 2.87 1.25 -2.20
C ILE A 72 4.26 0.65 -1.91
N GLN A 73 5.31 1.41 -2.18
CA GLN A 73 6.66 1.01 -1.83
C GLN A 73 6.83 1.16 -0.32
N ARG A 74 7.42 0.13 0.28
CA ARG A 74 7.64 0.03 1.72
C ARG A 74 9.09 -0.33 1.95
N TYR A 75 9.69 0.29 2.96
CA TYR A 75 10.98 -0.17 3.45
C TYR A 75 10.83 -1.51 4.18
N SER A 76 11.91 -2.29 4.17
CA SER A 76 11.90 -3.58 4.84
C SER A 76 11.92 -3.39 6.37
N PRO A 77 11.39 -4.36 7.15
CA PRO A 77 11.43 -4.28 8.61
C PRO A 77 12.85 -4.18 9.20
N GLU A 78 13.87 -4.61 8.46
CA GLU A 78 15.28 -4.52 8.84
C GLU A 78 15.74 -3.08 8.95
N LEU A 79 15.30 -2.18 8.05
CA LEU A 79 15.61 -0.76 8.12
C LEU A 79 15.20 -0.17 9.47
N LEU A 80 14.00 -0.52 9.96
CA LEU A 80 13.50 -0.02 11.23
C LEU A 80 14.32 -0.55 12.42
N LYS A 81 14.81 -1.80 12.35
CA LYS A 81 15.73 -2.33 13.36
C LYS A 81 17.07 -1.59 13.37
N GLU A 82 17.62 -1.34 12.19
CA GLU A 82 18.89 -0.61 12.05
C GLU A 82 18.75 0.83 12.52
N LEU A 83 17.68 1.51 12.14
CA LEU A 83 17.36 2.87 12.59
C LEU A 83 17.21 2.94 14.11
N THR A 84 16.54 1.96 14.72
CA THR A 84 16.41 1.86 16.18
C THR A 84 17.76 1.61 16.85
N SER A 85 18.64 0.81 16.24
CA SER A 85 20.00 0.58 16.72
C SER A 85 20.86 1.85 16.67
N ILE A 86 20.79 2.60 15.57
CA ILE A 86 21.47 3.89 15.42
C ILE A 86 20.93 4.87 16.48
N LEU A 87 19.61 4.97 16.65
CA LEU A 87 19.01 5.83 17.68
C LEU A 87 19.47 5.43 19.09
N THR A 88 19.51 4.13 19.40
CA THR A 88 19.96 3.59 20.70
C THR A 88 21.36 4.05 21.06
N TYR A 89 22.26 4.24 20.08
CA TYR A 89 23.60 4.77 20.32
C TYR A 89 23.57 6.19 20.90
N TYR A 90 22.63 7.04 20.47
CA TYR A 90 22.57 8.45 20.84
C TYR A 90 21.69 8.75 22.06
N VAL A 91 20.59 8.00 22.23
CA VAL A 91 19.61 8.24 23.32
C VAL A 91 19.55 7.09 24.32
N GLY A 92 20.34 6.04 24.13
CA GLY A 92 20.39 4.88 25.01
C GLY A 92 19.19 3.95 24.87
N PRO A 93 18.93 3.07 25.87
CA PRO A 93 17.92 2.02 25.78
C PRO A 93 16.48 2.52 25.63
N VAL A 94 16.23 3.80 25.94
CA VAL A 94 14.92 4.45 25.78
C VAL A 94 14.52 4.60 24.30
N ALA A 95 15.45 4.44 23.37
CA ALA A 95 15.21 4.50 21.92
C ALA A 95 14.07 3.60 21.45
N ASN A 96 13.89 2.43 22.05
CA ASN A 96 12.78 1.53 21.71
C ASN A 96 11.41 2.13 22.05
N ILE A 97 11.33 2.87 23.17
CA ILE A 97 10.10 3.54 23.62
C ILE A 97 9.82 4.73 22.70
N ILE A 98 10.83 5.57 22.48
CA ILE A 98 10.74 6.72 21.56
C ILE A 98 10.29 6.27 20.16
N MET A 99 10.92 5.23 19.61
CA MET A 99 10.56 4.69 18.30
C MET A 99 9.11 4.19 18.27
N ALA A 100 8.66 3.49 19.31
CA ALA A 100 7.28 3.02 19.40
C ALA A 100 6.28 4.18 19.44
N ASP A 101 6.57 5.23 20.21
CA ASP A 101 5.73 6.41 20.35
C ASP A 101 5.63 7.18 19.03
N ILE A 102 6.76 7.40 18.34
CA ILE A 102 6.79 8.06 17.03
C ILE A 102 5.99 7.26 16.01
N LEU A 103 6.22 5.95 15.90
CA LEU A 103 5.51 5.09 14.94
C LEU A 103 4.01 5.07 15.22
N SER A 104 3.61 5.02 16.50
CA SER A 104 2.20 5.11 16.89
C SER A 104 1.60 6.47 16.53
N GLY A 105 2.33 7.56 16.76
CA GLY A 105 1.91 8.92 16.40
C GLY A 105 1.73 9.11 14.88
N MET A 106 2.48 8.35 14.08
CA MET A 106 2.36 8.30 12.62
C MET A 106 1.33 7.27 12.11
N ASN A 107 0.59 6.59 12.99
CA ASN A 107 -0.32 5.48 12.65
C ASN A 107 0.37 4.32 11.88
N ILE A 108 1.65 4.07 12.14
CA ILE A 108 2.40 2.96 11.52
C ILE A 108 2.32 1.72 12.44
N THR A 109 1.40 0.81 12.12
CA THR A 109 1.12 -0.38 12.96
C THR A 109 1.96 -1.61 12.63
N ASP A 110 2.37 -1.75 11.37
CA ASP A 110 2.90 -3.03 10.87
C ASP A 110 4.43 -3.07 10.78
N LYS A 111 5.12 -2.07 11.35
CA LYS A 111 6.57 -1.84 11.15
C LYS A 111 6.99 -1.79 9.67
N LYS A 112 6.03 -1.42 8.80
CA LYS A 112 6.21 -1.28 7.35
C LYS A 112 6.09 0.19 7.02
N ILE A 113 7.22 0.88 6.99
CA ILE A 113 7.30 2.30 6.70
C ILE A 113 7.07 2.50 5.20
N LEU A 114 6.14 3.37 4.81
CA LEU A 114 6.00 3.75 3.41
C LEU A 114 7.21 4.60 3.02
N VAL A 115 7.66 4.49 1.76
CA VAL A 115 8.79 5.30 1.29
C VAL A 115 8.52 6.80 1.46
N ASN A 116 7.26 7.23 1.36
CA ASN A 116 6.87 8.63 1.52
C ASN A 116 6.88 9.11 2.97
N ASP A 117 6.83 8.20 3.95
CA ASP A 117 6.74 8.55 5.37
C ASP A 117 8.14 8.63 6.01
N ILE A 118 9.20 8.23 5.28
CA ILE A 118 10.56 8.14 5.84
C ILE A 118 11.10 9.50 6.26
N GLU A 119 10.88 10.55 5.47
CA GLU A 119 11.40 11.89 5.78
C GLU A 119 10.77 12.44 7.06
N GLU A 120 9.45 12.25 7.23
CA GLU A 120 8.76 12.64 8.46
C GLU A 120 9.23 11.82 9.66
N LEU A 121 9.40 10.50 9.50
CA LEU A 121 9.91 9.63 10.55
C LEU A 121 11.30 10.08 11.02
N LEU A 122 12.21 10.37 10.08
CA LEU A 122 13.56 10.80 10.39
C LEU A 122 13.59 12.16 11.07
N SER A 123 12.76 13.11 10.64
CA SER A 123 12.62 14.40 11.31
C SER A 123 12.21 14.22 12.77
N LYS A 124 11.15 13.44 13.03
CA LYS A 124 10.66 13.19 14.39
C LYS A 124 11.71 12.50 15.25
N ILE A 125 12.47 11.55 14.71
CA ILE A 125 13.55 10.91 15.47
C ILE A 125 14.69 11.90 15.78
N SER A 126 15.06 12.75 14.82
CA SER A 126 16.12 13.75 15.01
C SER A 126 15.77 14.75 16.12
N ASP A 127 14.49 15.12 16.23
CA ASP A 127 14.00 16.04 17.26
C ASP A 127 14.15 15.49 18.70
N GLU A 128 14.15 14.16 18.87
CA GLU A 128 14.31 13.49 20.16
C GLU A 128 15.76 13.44 20.66
N ILE A 129 16.73 13.65 19.76
CA ILE A 129 18.14 13.70 20.12
C ILE A 129 18.41 15.10 20.69
N SER A 130 18.75 15.24 21.97
CA SER A 130 18.90 16.57 22.58
C SER A 130 20.16 17.32 22.13
N ASP A 131 21.25 16.59 21.87
CA ASP A 131 22.54 17.18 21.50
C ASP A 131 22.63 17.49 19.99
N PRO A 132 22.90 18.75 19.58
CA PRO A 132 22.98 19.12 18.16
C PRO A 132 24.10 18.41 17.39
N GLY A 133 25.23 18.10 18.02
CA GLY A 133 26.32 17.36 17.38
C GLY A 133 25.89 15.93 17.07
N HIS A 134 25.27 15.26 18.04
CA HIS A 134 24.69 13.94 17.86
C HIS A 134 23.59 13.90 16.80
N ARG A 135 22.77 14.95 16.65
CA ARG A 135 21.79 15.05 15.55
C ARG A 135 22.45 15.01 14.19
N ILE A 136 23.54 15.76 14.01
CA ILE A 136 24.28 15.81 12.74
C ILE A 136 24.84 14.42 12.43
N GLU A 137 25.54 13.80 13.39
CA GLU A 137 26.10 12.46 13.20
C GLU A 137 25.03 11.39 12.95
N PHE A 138 23.89 11.47 13.64
CA PHE A 138 22.75 10.60 13.41
C PHE A 138 22.26 10.72 11.96
N ASN A 139 22.02 11.95 11.50
CA ASN A 139 21.53 12.20 10.15
C ASN A 139 22.53 11.71 9.08
N GLU A 140 23.83 11.86 9.29
CA GLU A 140 24.86 11.33 8.39
C GLU A 140 24.82 9.79 8.31
N ARG A 141 24.74 9.10 9.46
CA ARG A 141 24.65 7.63 9.50
C ARG A 141 23.38 7.11 8.84
N VAL A 142 22.26 7.78 9.06
CA VAL A 142 20.98 7.41 8.46
C VAL A 142 21.00 7.62 6.95
N ASN A 143 21.60 8.71 6.46
CA ASN A 143 21.73 8.94 5.03
C ASN A 143 22.56 7.85 4.33
N ASP A 144 23.66 7.40 4.96
CA ASP A 144 24.44 6.27 4.47
C ASP A 144 23.61 4.97 4.44
N LEU A 145 22.86 4.68 5.51
CA LEU A 145 21.93 3.54 5.56
C LEU A 145 20.88 3.58 4.44
N LEU A 146 20.23 4.71 4.22
CA LEU A 146 19.23 4.87 3.18
C LEU A 146 19.82 4.73 1.77
N SER A 147 21.05 5.18 1.56
CA SER A 147 21.75 5.05 0.28
C SER A 147 22.00 3.60 -0.13
N ARG A 148 22.16 2.70 0.86
CA ARG A 148 22.37 1.26 0.67
C ARG A 148 21.08 0.46 0.53
N THR A 149 19.96 1.06 0.93
CA THR A 149 18.64 0.40 0.99
C THR A 149 17.70 0.84 -0.15
N ARG A 150 18.09 1.87 -0.92
CA ARG A 150 17.41 2.31 -2.16
C ARG A 150 17.78 1.44 -3.35
#